data_AF-A0A956NM06-F1
#
_entry.id   AF-A0A956NM06-F1
#
_cell.length_a   1.000
_cell.length_b   1.000
_cell.length_c   1.000
_cell.angle_alpha   90.00
_cell.angle_beta   90.00
_cell.angle_gamma   90.00
#
_symmetry.space_group_name_H-M   'P 1'
#
loop_
_entity.id
_entity.type
_entity.pdbx_description
1 polymer ?
#
loop_
_entity_poly.entity_id
_entity_poly.type
_entity_poly.pdbx_seq_one_letter_code
_entity_poly.pdbx_strand_id
1 'polypeptide(L)'
;YEAYKDYDIKQDFIAPAPITSDTKDYLYYEVMEEAQQVMFDYLVKRDAVSENDLKNDDIKSSYEEMATQELSQGGYIIKSTVDKGIYSAMQSVVANYGSVLDNGNEYVETGSVLIDNSTGAILGFIGGRNFATNQNNHAFDTQRSPASTIKPLLAYGIAIDQGLLGSASILSNYPTNFSSGQPIMYGSSKGTGMMNLQTAIDMSVNIPAFWTYKMIQNAGVNAKDYMEKMNYHIPMYDIESVPLGGGVEISVLTNTNAYQTLANGGVYNKHYIVESITASDGTVVYQHEAAPVQVYSKATASIMNMLLRQVINSGYTSTFKSRLSSLNPQAATSDFVGKTGTSNEVNDVWLMLSTPKVTLGTWVGNDDNSEMYVWTGYYNNSQYVAYLVDALYNVKSDMFSGKFELDSSVISSNVVSSTGQRAGTVQVNGRQVTIGGATTTSYWAKNGAPVTNYNFMVGGTDSDKRQAWNTIIGSQTTTSSSSTQRSSSSRSSGTSSSSSNNDQDTDTQTSSSD
;
A
#
# COMPACT_ATOMS: atom_id res chain seq x y z
N TYR A 1 59.55 -32.23 25.11
CA TYR A 1 60.01 -30.94 25.66
C TYR A 1 60.57 -30.08 24.55
N GLU A 2 61.69 -30.46 23.91
CA GLU A 2 62.27 -29.67 22.80
C GLU A 2 61.27 -29.42 21.65
N ALA A 3 60.48 -30.43 21.25
CA ALA A 3 59.46 -30.26 20.19
C ALA A 3 58.34 -29.23 20.51
N TYR A 4 58.07 -28.96 21.78
CA TYR A 4 57.06 -27.95 22.19
C TYR A 4 57.69 -26.58 22.44
N LYS A 5 59.00 -26.54 22.73
CA LYS A 5 59.76 -25.31 22.97
C LYS A 5 60.04 -24.56 21.66
N ASP A 6 60.22 -25.29 20.57
CA ASP A 6 60.51 -24.73 19.25
C ASP A 6 59.25 -24.51 18.40
N TYR A 7 58.07 -24.85 18.94
CA TYR A 7 56.80 -24.67 18.24
C TYR A 7 56.35 -23.20 18.30
N ASP A 8 56.32 -22.53 17.15
CA ASP A 8 55.87 -21.13 17.05
C ASP A 8 54.35 -21.05 17.11
N ILE A 9 53.79 -20.81 18.31
CA ILE A 9 52.34 -20.69 18.49
C ILE A 9 51.73 -19.57 17.64
N LYS A 10 52.53 -18.63 17.12
CA LYS A 10 52.02 -17.51 16.32
C LYS A 10 51.46 -17.95 14.98
N GLN A 11 51.90 -19.09 14.46
CA GLN A 11 51.39 -19.65 13.21
C GLN A 11 49.94 -20.15 13.33
N ASP A 12 49.46 -20.37 14.56
CA ASP A 12 48.09 -20.80 14.84
C ASP A 12 47.14 -19.63 15.06
N PHE A 13 47.66 -18.40 15.25
CA PHE A 13 46.81 -17.23 15.36
C PHE A 13 46.29 -16.83 13.98
N ILE A 14 44.99 -16.60 13.91
CA ILE A 14 44.33 -15.98 12.76
C ILE A 14 45.01 -14.62 12.53
N ALA A 15 45.41 -14.34 11.29
CA ALA A 15 45.99 -13.05 10.94
C ALA A 15 45.05 -11.91 11.39
N PRO A 16 45.57 -10.80 11.96
CA PRO A 16 44.73 -9.68 12.36
C PRO A 16 43.91 -9.21 11.15
N ALA A 17 42.59 -9.38 11.24
CA ALA A 17 41.70 -8.75 10.28
C ALA A 17 41.81 -7.23 10.48
N PRO A 18 41.62 -6.42 9.41
CA PRO A 18 41.45 -4.99 9.58
C PRO A 18 40.38 -4.76 10.65
N ILE A 19 40.67 -3.92 11.64
CA ILE A 19 39.65 -3.43 12.57
C ILE A 19 38.73 -2.54 11.73
N THR A 20 37.74 -3.13 11.07
CA THR A 20 36.57 -2.40 10.64
C THR A 20 35.93 -1.90 11.93
N SER A 21 35.79 -0.59 12.09
CA SER A 21 34.99 -0.05 13.20
C SER A 21 33.65 -0.77 13.17
N ASP A 22 33.37 -1.58 14.18
CA ASP A 22 32.11 -2.29 14.32
C ASP A 22 31.06 -1.24 14.69
N THR A 23 30.52 -0.56 13.68
CA THR A 23 29.44 0.39 13.88
C THR A 23 28.18 -0.44 14.03
N LYS A 24 27.90 -0.83 15.28
CA LYS A 24 26.60 -1.34 15.68
C LYS A 24 25.55 -0.28 15.34
N ASP A 25 24.86 -0.51 14.24
CA ASP A 25 23.82 0.35 13.66
C ASP A 25 22.50 -0.47 13.63
N TYR A 26 21.43 0.07 13.06
CA TYR A 26 20.11 -0.54 12.98
C TYR A 26 20.15 -2.02 12.58
N LEU A 27 20.93 -2.40 11.55
CA LEU A 27 21.06 -3.80 11.10
C LEU A 27 21.57 -4.74 12.20
N TYR A 28 22.54 -4.29 13.00
CA TYR A 28 23.09 -5.11 14.07
C TYR A 28 22.03 -5.37 15.13
N TYR A 29 21.36 -4.31 15.60
CA TYR A 29 20.37 -4.41 16.67
C TYR A 29 19.15 -5.20 16.23
N GLU A 30 18.65 -4.98 15.01
CA GLU A 30 17.48 -5.68 14.49
C GLU A 30 17.71 -7.19 14.33
N VAL A 31 18.83 -7.58 13.72
CA VAL A 31 19.17 -9.00 13.57
C VAL A 31 19.40 -9.65 14.94
N MET A 32 20.00 -8.92 15.88
CA MET A 32 20.25 -9.42 17.23
C MET A 32 18.94 -9.61 18.01
N GLU A 33 18.01 -8.67 17.90
CA GLU A 33 16.71 -8.72 18.59
C GLU A 33 15.90 -9.94 18.14
N GLU A 34 15.73 -10.15 16.83
CA GLU A 34 15.02 -11.33 16.33
C GLU A 34 15.79 -12.62 16.65
N ALA A 35 17.13 -12.61 16.60
CA ALA A 35 17.92 -13.78 16.98
C ALA A 35 17.79 -14.13 18.47
N GLN A 36 17.73 -13.13 19.36
CA GLN A 36 17.49 -13.31 20.79
C GLN A 36 16.11 -13.92 21.03
N GLN A 37 15.08 -13.46 20.34
CA GLN A 37 13.74 -14.05 20.43
C GLN A 37 13.73 -15.50 19.94
N VAL A 38 14.38 -15.80 18.81
CA VAL A 38 14.50 -17.17 18.28
C VAL A 38 15.26 -18.08 19.25
N MET A 39 16.34 -17.59 19.85
CA MET A 39 17.12 -18.34 20.83
C MET A 39 16.31 -18.56 22.12
N PHE A 40 15.56 -17.56 22.57
CA PHE A 40 14.62 -17.70 23.69
C PHE A 40 13.62 -18.83 23.43
N ASP A 41 12.96 -18.83 22.27
CA ASP A 41 12.00 -19.88 21.90
C ASP A 41 12.65 -21.27 21.84
N TYR A 42 13.87 -21.35 21.31
CA TYR A 42 14.65 -22.58 21.30
C TYR A 42 14.96 -23.09 22.71
N LEU A 43 15.43 -22.23 23.62
CA LEU A 43 15.77 -22.61 25.00
C LEU A 43 14.54 -23.06 25.78
N VAL A 44 13.43 -22.32 25.66
CA VAL A 44 12.12 -22.68 26.24
C VAL A 44 11.69 -24.08 25.78
N LYS A 45 11.81 -24.36 24.48
CA LYS A 45 11.45 -25.66 23.90
C LYS A 45 12.41 -26.77 24.33
N ARG A 46 13.72 -26.50 24.34
CA ARG A 46 14.77 -27.44 24.76
C ARG A 46 14.57 -27.89 26.21
N ASP A 47 14.27 -26.94 27.08
CA ASP A 47 14.17 -27.15 28.53
C ASP A 47 12.74 -27.51 28.97
N ALA A 48 11.80 -27.60 28.02
CA ALA A 48 10.40 -27.96 28.23
C ALA A 48 9.68 -27.04 29.25
N VAL A 49 9.97 -25.75 29.21
CA VAL A 49 9.32 -24.74 30.06
C VAL A 49 7.86 -24.60 29.68
N SER A 50 6.96 -24.66 30.65
CA SER A 50 5.53 -24.57 30.36
C SER A 50 5.09 -23.12 30.11
N GLU A 51 4.04 -22.93 29.31
CA GLU A 51 3.42 -21.60 29.11
C GLU A 51 2.95 -20.96 30.43
N ASN A 52 2.65 -21.76 31.47
CA ASN A 52 2.28 -21.23 32.78
C ASN A 52 3.50 -20.72 33.55
N ASP A 53 4.66 -21.36 33.42
CA ASP A 53 5.90 -20.88 34.02
C ASP A 53 6.37 -19.59 33.35
N LEU A 54 6.18 -19.46 32.04
CA LEU A 54 6.50 -18.23 31.29
C LEU A 54 5.62 -17.03 31.65
N LYS A 55 4.53 -17.22 32.41
CA LYS A 55 3.76 -16.11 33.00
C LYS A 55 4.43 -15.53 34.25
N ASN A 56 5.46 -16.19 34.78
CA ASN A 56 6.29 -15.64 35.84
C ASN A 56 7.41 -14.80 35.21
N ASP A 57 7.43 -13.51 35.54
CA ASP A 57 8.37 -12.54 34.96
C ASP A 57 9.83 -12.91 35.24
N ASP A 58 10.17 -13.44 36.42
CA ASP A 58 11.54 -13.84 36.76
C ASP A 58 12.01 -15.03 35.90
N ILE A 59 11.12 -16.00 35.66
CA ILE A 59 11.42 -17.14 34.78
C ILE A 59 11.61 -16.64 33.36
N LYS A 60 10.70 -15.82 32.84
CA LYS A 60 10.81 -15.28 31.48
C LYS A 60 12.11 -14.49 31.29
N SER A 61 12.42 -13.56 32.19
CA SER A 61 13.65 -12.77 32.13
C SER A 61 14.91 -13.62 32.25
N SER A 62 14.90 -14.69 33.04
CA SER A 62 16.05 -15.61 33.10
C SER A 62 16.36 -16.29 31.76
N TYR A 63 15.33 -16.63 30.97
CA TYR A 63 15.50 -17.20 29.63
C TYR A 63 15.89 -16.14 28.58
N GLU A 64 15.40 -14.90 28.70
CA GLU A 64 15.82 -13.77 27.86
C GLU A 64 17.32 -13.45 28.08
N GLU A 65 17.78 -13.45 29.34
CA GLU A 65 19.19 -13.31 29.69
C GLU A 65 20.02 -14.50 29.18
N MET A 66 19.52 -15.73 29.33
CA MET A 66 20.20 -16.93 28.83
C MET A 66 20.35 -16.89 27.31
N ALA A 67 19.31 -16.49 26.57
CA ALA A 67 19.37 -16.33 25.12
C ALA A 67 20.46 -15.34 24.70
N THR A 68 20.55 -14.22 25.41
CA THR A 68 21.59 -13.20 25.18
C THR A 68 22.99 -13.73 25.48
N GLN A 69 23.16 -14.48 26.57
CA GLN A 69 24.44 -15.08 26.95
C GLN A 69 24.88 -16.16 25.94
N GLU A 70 23.96 -17.03 25.52
CA GLU A 70 24.19 -18.04 24.49
C GLU A 70 24.70 -17.40 23.20
N LEU A 71 23.99 -16.41 22.67
CA LEU A 71 24.39 -15.76 21.42
C LEU A 71 25.74 -15.03 21.53
N SER A 72 26.05 -14.44 22.68
CA SER A 72 27.30 -13.69 22.88
C SER A 72 28.52 -14.57 23.15
N GLN A 73 28.35 -15.77 23.70
CA GLN A 73 29.46 -16.62 24.17
C GLN A 73 29.57 -17.97 23.44
N GLY A 74 28.49 -18.45 22.81
CA GLY A 74 28.40 -19.79 22.23
C GLY A 74 29.04 -19.96 20.84
N GLY A 75 29.48 -18.87 20.22
CA GLY A 75 30.10 -18.92 18.89
C GLY A 75 29.13 -19.28 17.77
N TYR A 76 27.87 -18.84 17.88
CA TYR A 76 26.82 -19.09 16.88
C TYR A 76 27.06 -18.29 15.58
N ILE A 77 26.65 -18.88 14.46
CA ILE A 77 26.54 -18.23 13.16
C ILE A 77 25.07 -17.91 12.94
N ILE A 78 24.74 -16.61 12.91
CA ILE A 78 23.41 -16.11 12.59
C ILE A 78 23.41 -15.69 11.11
N LYS A 79 22.58 -16.34 10.31
CA LYS A 79 22.35 -15.95 8.91
C LYS A 79 21.09 -15.12 8.83
N SER A 80 21.21 -13.87 8.40
CA SER A 80 20.05 -13.02 8.12
C SER A 80 19.56 -13.16 6.68
N THR A 81 18.34 -12.67 6.41
CA THR A 81 17.75 -12.56 5.06
C THR A 81 18.25 -11.35 4.28
N VAL A 82 18.91 -10.41 4.96
CA VAL A 82 19.29 -9.11 4.39
C VAL A 82 20.29 -9.29 3.25
N ASP A 83 19.91 -8.80 2.07
CA ASP A 83 20.79 -8.76 0.91
C ASP A 83 21.71 -7.54 1.05
N LYS A 84 23.02 -7.80 1.15
CA LYS A 84 24.04 -6.76 1.39
C LYS A 84 23.99 -5.64 0.33
N GLY A 85 23.74 -5.97 -0.94
CA GLY A 85 23.69 -5.00 -2.02
C GLY A 85 22.46 -4.10 -1.89
N ILE A 86 21.30 -4.71 -1.63
CA ILE A 86 20.04 -4.00 -1.37
C ILE A 86 20.19 -3.08 -0.16
N TYR A 87 20.61 -3.61 1.00
CA TYR A 87 20.75 -2.83 2.22
C TYR A 87 21.71 -1.64 2.04
N SER A 88 22.87 -1.86 1.39
CA SER A 88 23.84 -0.80 1.13
C SER A 88 23.29 0.29 0.21
N ALA A 89 22.47 -0.07 -0.79
CA ALA A 89 21.80 0.90 -1.64
C ALA A 89 20.75 1.71 -0.87
N MET A 90 19.97 1.06 0.00
CA MET A 90 19.00 1.74 0.86
C MET A 90 19.69 2.75 1.80
N GLN A 91 20.79 2.36 2.45
CA GLN A 91 21.59 3.26 3.29
C GLN A 91 22.17 4.43 2.49
N SER A 92 22.64 4.17 1.27
CA SER A 92 23.16 5.21 0.37
C SER A 92 22.07 6.20 -0.02
N VAL A 93 20.83 5.75 -0.21
CA VAL A 93 19.71 6.63 -0.57
C VAL A 93 19.33 7.53 0.59
N VAL A 94 19.17 6.99 1.81
CA VAL A 94 18.82 7.85 2.96
C VAL A 94 19.92 8.87 3.27
N ALA A 95 21.20 8.47 3.16
CA ALA A 95 22.32 9.38 3.37
C ALA A 95 22.41 10.52 2.33
N ASN A 96 22.18 10.21 1.05
CA ASN A 96 22.36 11.19 -0.04
C ASN A 96 21.09 11.98 -0.40
N TYR A 97 19.91 11.39 -0.19
CA TYR A 97 18.63 11.94 -0.63
C TYR A 97 17.60 12.13 0.49
N GLY A 98 17.92 11.80 1.75
CA GLY A 98 17.01 12.00 2.87
C GLY A 98 16.57 13.46 3.03
N SER A 99 17.42 14.42 2.67
CA SER A 99 17.08 15.86 2.75
C SER A 99 15.98 16.31 1.78
N VAL A 100 15.59 15.48 0.83
CA VAL A 100 14.45 15.75 -0.06
C VAL A 100 13.12 15.65 0.69
N LEU A 101 13.11 14.99 1.85
CA LEU A 101 11.96 14.92 2.75
C LEU A 101 11.72 16.27 3.45
N ASP A 102 12.80 17.00 3.72
CA ASP A 102 12.80 18.23 4.49
C ASP A 102 12.14 19.40 3.72
N ASN A 103 11.46 20.29 4.45
CA ASN A 103 10.95 21.56 3.92
C ASN A 103 11.45 22.72 4.78
N GLY A 104 12.29 23.59 4.18
CA GLY A 104 12.92 24.68 4.92
C GLY A 104 13.91 24.18 5.96
N ASN A 105 13.64 24.44 7.24
CA ASN A 105 14.50 24.03 8.36
C ASN A 105 13.99 22.76 9.08
N GLU A 106 12.94 22.11 8.56
CA GLU A 106 12.44 20.84 9.09
C GLU A 106 13.51 19.74 8.94
N TYR A 107 13.57 18.81 9.89
CA TYR A 107 14.36 17.58 9.78
C TYR A 107 13.41 16.41 9.95
N VAL A 108 13.01 15.83 8.82
CA VAL A 108 11.95 14.82 8.78
C VAL A 108 12.56 13.41 8.81
N GLU A 109 12.07 12.57 9.72
CA GLU A 109 12.50 11.17 9.85
C GLU A 109 11.82 10.26 8.83
N THR A 110 12.40 9.08 8.62
CA THR A 110 11.85 8.08 7.69
C THR A 110 12.16 6.65 8.12
N GLY A 111 11.21 5.75 7.86
CA GLY A 111 11.38 4.31 7.98
C GLY A 111 11.02 3.64 6.67
N SER A 112 11.78 2.64 6.22
CA SER A 112 11.44 1.84 5.04
C SER A 112 11.76 0.37 5.22
N VAL A 113 10.94 -0.52 4.69
CA VAL A 113 11.16 -1.99 4.71
C VAL A 113 10.88 -2.58 3.34
N LEU A 114 11.79 -3.42 2.84
CA LEU A 114 11.64 -4.20 1.61
C LEU A 114 11.48 -5.69 1.94
N ILE A 115 10.34 -6.28 1.59
CA ILE A 115 10.02 -7.70 1.82
C ILE A 115 9.91 -8.45 0.48
N ASP A 116 10.44 -9.68 0.44
CA ASP A 116 10.13 -10.66 -0.61
C ASP A 116 8.70 -11.17 -0.46
N ASN A 117 7.90 -11.02 -1.52
CA ASN A 117 6.49 -11.36 -1.44
C ASN A 117 6.21 -12.85 -1.27
N SER A 118 7.08 -13.70 -1.79
CA SER A 118 6.86 -15.15 -1.81
C SER A 118 7.22 -15.81 -0.47
N THR A 119 8.14 -15.22 0.29
CA THR A 119 8.67 -15.82 1.53
C THR A 119 8.39 -14.99 2.78
N GLY A 120 8.20 -13.67 2.68
CA GLY A 120 8.20 -12.78 3.85
C GLY A 120 9.59 -12.33 4.29
N ALA A 121 10.66 -12.77 3.61
CA ALA A 121 12.04 -12.41 3.96
C ALA A 121 12.27 -10.89 3.86
N ILE A 122 12.87 -10.29 4.89
CA ILE A 122 13.24 -8.88 4.88
C ILE A 122 14.58 -8.74 4.13
N LEU A 123 14.53 -8.15 2.94
CA LEU A 123 15.70 -8.02 2.06
C LEU A 123 16.58 -6.82 2.41
N GLY A 124 16.01 -5.80 3.04
CA GLY A 124 16.69 -4.59 3.48
C GLY A 124 15.70 -3.59 4.06
N PHE A 125 16.22 -2.60 4.79
CA PHE A 125 15.41 -1.60 5.47
C PHE A 125 16.20 -0.32 5.74
N ILE A 126 15.49 0.74 6.14
CA ILE A 126 16.02 2.02 6.62
C ILE A 126 15.36 2.28 7.96
N GLY A 127 16.13 2.30 9.04
CA GLY A 127 15.63 2.55 10.39
C GLY A 127 15.46 4.03 10.74
N GLY A 128 16.11 4.94 10.01
CA GLY A 128 16.05 6.38 10.29
C GLY A 128 17.00 7.15 9.39
N ARG A 129 17.00 8.49 9.50
CA ARG A 129 17.88 9.35 8.71
C ARG A 129 19.36 9.15 9.03
N ASN A 130 19.70 9.03 10.32
CA ASN A 130 21.06 8.83 10.79
C ASN A 130 21.08 8.28 12.23
N PHE A 131 21.52 7.03 12.37
CA PHE A 131 21.60 6.33 13.66
C PHE A 131 22.47 7.04 14.70
N ALA A 132 23.53 7.75 14.27
CA ALA A 132 24.43 8.43 15.20
C ALA A 132 23.76 9.60 15.93
N THR A 133 22.72 10.19 15.34
CA THR A 133 21.99 11.34 15.90
C THR A 133 20.64 10.98 16.47
N ASN A 134 19.98 9.95 15.94
CA ASN A 134 18.71 9.44 16.42
C ASN A 134 18.70 7.91 16.28
N GLN A 135 18.50 7.19 17.38
CA GLN A 135 18.52 5.72 17.41
C GLN A 135 17.13 5.10 17.30
N ASN A 136 16.05 5.88 17.22
CA ASN A 136 14.70 5.37 17.03
C ASN A 136 14.62 4.59 15.72
N ASN A 137 14.20 3.32 15.77
CA ASN A 137 14.03 2.49 14.58
C ASN A 137 12.62 2.66 14.01
N HIS A 138 12.51 3.53 13.02
CA HIS A 138 11.26 3.86 12.36
C HIS A 138 10.75 2.77 11.42
N ALA A 139 11.56 1.74 11.12
CA ALA A 139 11.13 0.61 10.32
C ALA A 139 10.38 -0.45 11.14
N PHE A 140 10.83 -0.72 12.37
CA PHE A 140 10.39 -1.86 13.17
C PHE A 140 9.62 -1.45 14.43
N ASP A 141 10.09 -0.40 15.13
CA ASP A 141 9.67 -0.12 16.51
C ASP A 141 8.59 0.96 16.58
N THR A 142 8.83 2.09 15.90
CA THR A 142 7.90 3.22 16.02
C THR A 142 6.57 2.86 15.39
N GLN A 143 5.49 3.08 16.13
CA GLN A 143 4.13 2.83 15.67
C GLN A 143 3.42 4.14 15.38
N ARG A 144 2.80 4.22 14.20
CA ARG A 144 2.10 5.41 13.71
C ARG A 144 0.79 5.05 13.05
N SER A 145 -0.11 6.02 12.92
CA SER A 145 -1.35 5.77 12.19
C SER A 145 -1.07 5.37 10.74
N PRO A 146 -1.63 4.27 10.23
CA PRO A 146 -1.49 3.87 8.82
C PRO A 146 -2.23 4.84 7.88
N ALA A 147 -3.05 5.72 8.45
CA ALA A 147 -3.95 6.61 7.72
C ALA A 147 -4.73 5.86 6.62
N SER A 148 -4.83 6.43 5.42
CA SER A 148 -5.55 5.83 4.29
C SER A 148 -4.95 4.54 3.71
N THR A 149 -3.74 4.11 4.12
CA THR A 149 -3.18 2.83 3.65
C THR A 149 -3.93 1.62 4.22
N ILE A 150 -4.74 1.80 5.27
CA ILE A 150 -5.57 0.72 5.81
C ILE A 150 -6.79 0.41 4.93
N LYS A 151 -7.25 1.35 4.09
CA LYS A 151 -8.49 1.22 3.29
C LYS A 151 -8.54 -0.02 2.40
N PRO A 152 -7.48 -0.35 1.62
CA PRO A 152 -7.47 -1.56 0.79
C PRO A 152 -7.51 -2.85 1.60
N LEU A 153 -6.96 -2.83 2.82
CA LEU A 153 -6.88 -3.99 3.70
C LEU A 153 -8.21 -4.20 4.44
N LEU A 154 -8.61 -3.23 5.27
CA LEU A 154 -9.73 -3.38 6.20
C LEU A 154 -11.11 -3.14 5.57
N ALA A 155 -11.20 -2.28 4.56
CA ALA A 155 -12.49 -1.90 3.96
C ALA A 155 -12.69 -2.58 2.61
N TYR A 156 -11.99 -2.13 1.57
CA TYR A 156 -12.29 -2.54 0.21
C TYR A 156 -11.96 -4.01 -0.06
N GLY A 157 -10.82 -4.51 0.45
CA GLY A 157 -10.39 -5.89 0.29
C GLY A 157 -11.37 -6.87 0.92
N ILE A 158 -11.76 -6.64 2.18
CA ILE A 158 -12.76 -7.46 2.88
C ILE A 158 -14.11 -7.41 2.16
N ALA A 159 -14.59 -6.22 1.76
CA ALA A 159 -15.88 -6.10 1.06
C ALA A 159 -15.90 -6.85 -0.29
N ILE A 160 -14.80 -6.82 -1.04
CA ILE A 160 -14.64 -7.60 -2.28
C ILE A 160 -14.61 -9.10 -1.95
N ASP A 161 -13.84 -9.51 -0.94
CA ASP A 161 -13.72 -10.92 -0.55
C ASP A 161 -15.03 -11.53 -0.05
N GLN A 162 -15.91 -10.72 0.51
CA GLN A 162 -17.24 -11.12 0.94
C GLN A 162 -18.29 -11.03 -0.18
N GLY A 163 -17.92 -10.59 -1.39
CA GLY A 163 -18.85 -10.43 -2.51
C GLY A 163 -19.88 -9.33 -2.29
N LEU A 164 -19.55 -8.33 -1.47
CA LEU A 164 -20.37 -7.15 -1.20
C LEU A 164 -20.02 -5.99 -2.15
N LEU A 165 -18.83 -6.03 -2.75
CA LEU A 165 -18.29 -4.98 -3.59
C LEU A 165 -17.57 -5.59 -4.80
N GLY A 166 -17.68 -4.95 -5.96
CA GLY A 166 -16.93 -5.27 -7.16
C GLY A 166 -16.16 -4.06 -7.69
N SER A 167 -15.26 -4.28 -8.65
CA SER A 167 -14.33 -3.25 -9.13
C SER A 167 -15.01 -1.99 -9.72
N ALA A 168 -16.24 -2.12 -10.23
CA ALA A 168 -17.01 -1.01 -10.79
C ALA A 168 -18.24 -0.63 -9.92
N SER A 169 -18.32 -1.10 -8.68
CA SER A 169 -19.39 -0.71 -7.75
C SER A 169 -19.38 0.79 -7.50
N ILE A 170 -20.57 1.34 -7.23
CA ILE A 170 -20.75 2.76 -6.91
C ILE A 170 -20.83 2.94 -5.39
N LEU A 171 -20.22 4.00 -4.89
CA LEU A 171 -20.18 4.36 -3.48
C LEU A 171 -20.64 5.81 -3.31
N SER A 172 -21.26 6.10 -2.17
CA SER A 172 -21.59 7.46 -1.78
C SER A 172 -20.34 8.19 -1.30
N ASN A 173 -20.09 9.37 -1.86
CA ASN A 173 -19.24 10.40 -1.27
C ASN A 173 -20.06 11.67 -0.94
N TYR A 174 -21.39 11.56 -0.84
CA TYR A 174 -22.21 12.68 -0.39
C TYR A 174 -21.87 13.06 1.06
N PRO A 175 -21.97 14.35 1.44
CA PRO A 175 -21.65 14.78 2.79
C PRO A 175 -22.36 13.98 3.88
N THR A 176 -21.58 13.52 4.85
CA THR A 176 -22.08 12.76 5.99
C THR A 176 -21.25 13.05 7.23
N ASN A 177 -21.79 12.66 8.39
CA ASN A 177 -21.17 12.92 9.68
C ASN A 177 -20.89 11.59 10.38
N PHE A 178 -19.87 11.59 11.24
CA PHE A 178 -19.72 10.60 12.29
C PHE A 178 -20.90 10.68 13.27
N SER A 179 -21.08 9.65 14.09
CA SER A 179 -22.10 9.60 15.15
C SER A 179 -21.97 10.77 16.15
N SER A 180 -20.76 11.32 16.32
CA SER A 180 -20.48 12.52 17.12
C SER A 180 -21.08 13.81 16.54
N GLY A 181 -21.58 13.78 15.30
CA GLY A 181 -22.07 14.94 14.56
C GLY A 181 -20.99 15.69 13.78
N GLN A 182 -19.72 15.32 13.93
CA GLN A 182 -18.62 15.93 13.15
C GLN A 182 -18.66 15.47 11.69
N PRO A 183 -18.49 16.38 10.71
CA PRO A 183 -18.46 16.02 9.30
C PRO A 183 -17.24 15.15 8.98
N ILE A 184 -17.43 14.15 8.12
CA ILE A 184 -16.32 13.37 7.58
C ILE A 184 -15.65 14.20 6.47
N MET A 185 -14.44 14.68 6.73
CA MET A 185 -13.70 15.57 5.83
C MET A 185 -12.73 14.81 4.93
N TYR A 186 -12.39 15.39 3.77
CA TYR A 186 -11.24 15.03 2.93
C TYR A 186 -10.55 16.31 2.48
N GLY A 187 -9.41 16.65 3.10
CA GLY A 187 -8.88 18.01 3.05
C GLY A 187 -9.94 19.01 3.52
N SER A 188 -10.21 20.03 2.72
CA SER A 188 -11.28 21.01 2.98
C SER A 188 -12.67 20.57 2.48
N SER A 189 -12.79 19.43 1.79
CA SER A 189 -14.05 18.95 1.20
C SER A 189 -14.90 18.18 2.22
N LYS A 190 -16.21 18.47 2.24
CA LYS A 190 -17.22 17.71 3.01
C LYS A 190 -17.79 16.51 2.24
N GLY A 191 -17.35 16.28 1.01
CA GLY A 191 -17.95 15.29 0.12
C GLY A 191 -18.45 15.91 -1.19
N THR A 192 -18.79 15.04 -2.13
CA THR A 192 -19.31 15.38 -3.46
C THR A 192 -20.65 14.67 -3.71
N GLY A 193 -20.64 13.57 -4.46
CA GLY A 193 -21.81 12.77 -4.79
C GLY A 193 -21.43 11.29 -4.96
N MET A 194 -22.19 10.55 -5.75
CA MET A 194 -21.82 9.16 -6.06
C MET A 194 -20.55 9.09 -6.92
N MET A 195 -19.73 8.06 -6.70
CA MET A 195 -18.54 7.77 -7.50
C MET A 195 -18.30 6.27 -7.59
N ASN A 196 -17.54 5.81 -8.60
CA ASN A 196 -17.13 4.41 -8.66
C ASN A 196 -15.97 4.11 -7.69
N LEU A 197 -15.77 2.83 -7.40
CA LEU A 197 -14.70 2.36 -6.52
C LEU A 197 -13.30 2.80 -6.98
N GLN A 198 -13.00 2.73 -8.27
CA GLN A 198 -11.69 3.12 -8.80
C GLN A 198 -11.36 4.57 -8.44
N THR A 199 -12.28 5.51 -8.71
CA THR A 199 -12.11 6.92 -8.33
C THR A 199 -11.98 7.10 -6.83
N ALA A 200 -12.76 6.34 -6.03
CA ALA A 200 -12.69 6.43 -4.57
C ALA A 200 -11.32 6.02 -4.01
N ILE A 201 -10.71 4.97 -4.58
CA ILE A 201 -9.38 4.48 -4.16
C ILE A 201 -8.27 5.40 -4.71
N ASP A 202 -8.36 5.81 -5.98
CA ASP A 202 -7.38 6.70 -6.64
C ASP A 202 -7.24 8.03 -5.92
N MET A 203 -8.36 8.65 -5.54
CA MET A 203 -8.38 9.90 -4.78
C MET A 203 -8.30 9.69 -3.26
N SER A 204 -8.40 8.45 -2.79
CA SER A 204 -8.36 8.14 -1.36
C SER A 204 -9.38 8.90 -0.51
N VAL A 205 -10.59 9.12 -1.03
CA VAL A 205 -11.64 9.85 -0.28
C VAL A 205 -12.13 9.06 0.94
N ASN A 206 -12.62 9.76 1.96
CA ASN A 206 -12.90 9.18 3.28
C ASN A 206 -14.31 8.58 3.41
N ILE A 207 -15.33 9.25 2.88
CA ILE A 207 -16.73 8.84 3.03
C ILE A 207 -17.02 7.45 2.43
N PRO A 208 -16.51 7.07 1.23
CA PRO A 208 -16.68 5.72 0.70
C PRO A 208 -16.07 4.62 1.57
N ALA A 209 -14.92 4.86 2.19
CA ALA A 209 -14.27 3.90 3.09
C ALA A 209 -15.10 3.71 4.38
N PHE A 210 -15.59 4.81 4.95
CA PHE A 210 -16.52 4.79 6.09
C PHE A 210 -17.77 3.95 5.79
N TRP A 211 -18.45 4.21 4.67
CA TRP A 211 -19.65 3.45 4.30
C TRP A 211 -19.37 1.99 4.00
N THR A 212 -18.22 1.69 3.38
CA THR A 212 -17.80 0.31 3.11
C THR A 212 -17.59 -0.46 4.41
N TYR A 213 -16.92 0.13 5.39
CA TYR A 213 -16.69 -0.52 6.67
C TYR A 213 -17.99 -0.70 7.46
N LYS A 214 -18.89 0.29 7.43
CA LYS A 214 -20.23 0.15 8.02
C LYS A 214 -21.05 -0.95 7.35
N MET A 215 -20.91 -1.14 6.04
CA MET A 215 -21.53 -2.26 5.31
C MET A 215 -20.98 -3.61 5.76
N ILE A 216 -19.66 -3.73 5.98
CA ILE A 216 -19.02 -4.93 6.52
C ILE A 216 -19.57 -5.26 7.91
N GLN A 217 -19.64 -4.28 8.80
CA GLN A 217 -20.20 -4.45 10.14
C GLN A 217 -21.67 -4.88 10.11
N ASN A 218 -22.51 -4.22 9.30
CA ASN A 218 -23.93 -4.56 9.17
C ASN A 218 -24.16 -5.95 8.57
N ALA A 219 -23.22 -6.45 7.75
CA ALA A 219 -23.26 -7.80 7.21
C ALA A 219 -22.79 -8.87 8.20
N GLY A 220 -22.33 -8.50 9.40
CA GLY A 220 -21.81 -9.42 10.41
C GLY A 220 -20.46 -10.05 10.04
N VAL A 221 -19.70 -9.42 9.15
CA VAL A 221 -18.39 -9.91 8.73
C VAL A 221 -17.36 -9.63 9.82
N ASN A 222 -16.64 -10.66 10.25
CA ASN A 222 -15.57 -10.53 11.24
C ASN A 222 -14.29 -9.96 10.60
N ALA A 223 -14.20 -8.62 10.56
CA ALA A 223 -13.01 -7.94 10.02
C ALA A 223 -11.74 -8.24 10.83
N LYS A 224 -11.87 -8.51 12.15
CA LYS A 224 -10.74 -8.83 13.01
C LYS A 224 -9.99 -10.07 12.54
N ASP A 225 -10.70 -11.11 12.11
CA ASP A 225 -10.06 -12.35 11.64
C ASP A 225 -9.16 -12.12 10.42
N TYR A 226 -9.46 -11.15 9.56
CA TYR A 226 -8.60 -10.82 8.42
C TYR A 226 -7.31 -10.14 8.88
N MET A 227 -7.43 -9.17 9.78
CA MET A 227 -6.29 -8.36 10.22
C MET A 227 -5.36 -9.15 11.14
N GLU A 228 -5.89 -9.93 12.09
CA GLU A 228 -5.10 -10.79 13.00
C GLU A 228 -4.34 -11.87 12.23
N LYS A 229 -4.90 -12.42 11.14
CA LYS A 229 -4.15 -13.35 10.25
C LYS A 229 -2.92 -12.73 9.59
N MET A 230 -2.87 -11.40 9.49
CA MET A 230 -1.72 -10.65 8.98
C MET A 230 -0.83 -10.10 10.10
N ASN A 231 -1.07 -10.50 11.36
CA ASN A 231 -0.46 -9.88 12.56
C ASN A 231 -0.66 -8.36 12.62
N TYR A 232 -1.80 -7.88 12.12
CA TYR A 232 -2.15 -6.46 12.10
C TYR A 232 -3.11 -6.16 13.26
N HIS A 233 -2.54 -5.76 14.40
CA HIS A 233 -3.33 -5.53 15.60
C HIS A 233 -4.12 -4.22 15.52
N ILE A 234 -5.42 -4.31 15.82
CA ILE A 234 -6.31 -3.15 15.96
C ILE A 234 -7.01 -3.31 17.32
N PRO A 235 -6.79 -2.38 18.27
CA PRO A 235 -7.39 -2.49 19.60
C PRO A 235 -8.92 -2.45 19.57
N MET A 236 -9.51 -1.59 18.74
CA MET A 236 -10.95 -1.34 18.69
C MET A 236 -11.47 -1.25 17.25
N TYR A 237 -12.33 -2.19 16.86
CA TYR A 237 -12.91 -2.30 15.52
C TYR A 237 -14.24 -1.54 15.36
N ASP A 238 -14.82 -1.02 16.43
CA ASP A 238 -16.09 -0.30 16.43
C ASP A 238 -15.93 1.22 16.23
N ILE A 239 -14.69 1.73 16.16
CA ILE A 239 -14.39 3.13 15.84
C ILE A 239 -14.79 3.44 14.40
N GLU A 240 -15.64 4.45 14.19
CA GLU A 240 -16.13 4.83 12.85
C GLU A 240 -15.02 5.26 11.87
N SER A 241 -13.92 5.80 12.39
CA SER A 241 -12.74 6.24 11.62
C SER A 241 -11.64 5.17 11.49
N VAL A 242 -11.84 3.94 11.99
CA VAL A 242 -10.86 2.84 11.83
C VAL A 242 -10.49 2.56 10.35
N PRO A 243 -11.40 2.58 9.34
CA PRO A 243 -10.98 2.42 7.95
C PRO A 243 -10.19 3.61 7.41
N LEU A 244 -10.01 4.67 8.20
CA LEU A 244 -9.21 5.86 7.89
C LEU A 244 -7.90 5.90 8.70
N GLY A 245 -7.63 4.89 9.53
CA GLY A 245 -6.46 4.80 10.42
C GLY A 245 -6.68 5.33 11.83
N GLY A 246 -7.90 5.71 12.21
CA GLY A 246 -8.21 6.19 13.55
C GLY A 246 -8.16 5.07 14.59
N GLY A 247 -7.41 5.28 15.69
CA GLY A 247 -7.26 4.30 16.77
C GLY A 247 -6.39 3.08 16.40
N VAL A 248 -5.57 3.22 15.35
CA VAL A 248 -4.65 2.19 14.87
C VAL A 248 -3.26 2.79 14.85
N GLU A 249 -2.28 2.08 15.41
CA GLU A 249 -0.86 2.42 15.34
C GLU A 249 -0.10 1.17 14.89
N ILE A 250 0.74 1.29 13.86
CA ILE A 250 1.51 0.17 13.31
C ILE A 250 2.92 0.61 12.92
N SER A 251 3.85 -0.35 12.91
CA SER A 251 5.19 -0.14 12.35
C SER A 251 5.20 -0.24 10.82
N VAL A 252 6.26 0.28 10.19
CA VAL A 252 6.43 0.15 8.73
C VAL A 252 6.50 -1.30 8.32
N LEU A 253 7.20 -2.14 9.08
CA LEU A 253 7.26 -3.58 8.86
C LEU A 253 5.87 -4.21 8.82
N THR A 254 5.03 -3.94 9.82
CA THR A 254 3.67 -4.50 9.93
C THR A 254 2.82 -4.13 8.71
N ASN A 255 2.85 -2.84 8.32
CA ASN A 255 2.10 -2.38 7.17
C ASN A 255 2.65 -2.96 5.85
N THR A 256 3.97 -3.06 5.72
CA THR A 256 4.65 -3.67 4.55
C THR A 256 4.25 -5.14 4.40
N ASN A 257 4.23 -5.91 5.49
CA ASN A 257 3.85 -7.32 5.45
C ASN A 257 2.35 -7.53 5.13
N ALA A 258 1.48 -6.60 5.54
CA ALA A 258 0.07 -6.61 5.14
C ALA A 258 -0.09 -6.34 3.62
N TYR A 259 0.68 -5.42 3.05
CA TYR A 259 0.69 -5.20 1.59
C TYR A 259 1.33 -6.37 0.83
N GLN A 260 2.33 -7.04 1.40
CA GLN A 260 2.86 -8.31 0.86
C GLN A 260 1.74 -9.34 0.68
N THR A 261 0.77 -9.40 1.61
CA THR A 261 -0.37 -10.34 1.50
C THR A 261 -1.19 -10.07 0.23
N LEU A 262 -1.52 -8.82 -0.06
CA LEU A 262 -2.25 -8.46 -1.29
C LEU A 262 -1.42 -8.75 -2.54
N ALA A 263 -0.13 -8.39 -2.52
CA ALA A 263 0.77 -8.64 -3.64
C ALA A 263 0.96 -10.14 -3.92
N ASN A 264 0.99 -10.97 -2.86
CA ASN A 264 1.19 -12.41 -2.94
C ASN A 264 -0.11 -13.21 -3.11
N GLY A 265 -1.05 -12.70 -3.92
CA GLY A 265 -2.29 -13.41 -4.23
C GLY A 265 -3.18 -13.68 -3.01
N GLY A 266 -3.08 -12.85 -1.97
CA GLY A 266 -3.85 -12.97 -0.72
C GLY A 266 -3.21 -13.87 0.33
N VAL A 267 -1.98 -14.36 0.10
CA VAL A 267 -1.24 -15.24 1.02
C VAL A 267 -0.27 -14.43 1.87
N TYR A 268 -0.53 -14.37 3.17
CA TYR A 268 0.37 -13.79 4.16
C TYR A 268 1.50 -14.77 4.43
N ASN A 269 2.74 -14.27 4.34
CA ASN A 269 3.92 -14.93 4.89
C ASN A 269 4.45 -14.03 5.99
N LYS A 270 4.60 -14.55 7.21
CA LYS A 270 5.13 -13.77 8.32
C LYS A 270 6.53 -13.28 7.97
N HIS A 271 6.78 -11.99 8.21
CA HIS A 271 8.10 -11.42 8.02
C HIS A 271 9.13 -12.09 8.93
N TYR A 272 10.38 -12.12 8.47
CA TYR A 272 11.51 -12.60 9.25
C TYR A 272 12.80 -11.97 8.73
N ILE A 273 13.74 -11.68 9.63
CA ILE A 273 15.09 -11.23 9.30
C ILE A 273 16.15 -12.30 9.58
N VAL A 274 15.87 -13.27 10.45
CA VAL A 274 16.78 -14.38 10.77
C VAL A 274 16.38 -15.62 9.97
N GLU A 275 17.23 -16.03 9.05
CA GLU A 275 17.02 -17.22 8.21
C GLU A 275 17.44 -18.50 8.97
N SER A 276 18.59 -18.48 9.66
CA SER A 276 19.04 -19.62 10.46
C SER A 276 20.02 -19.22 11.56
N ILE A 277 20.08 -20.05 12.61
CA ILE A 277 21.09 -19.97 13.68
C ILE A 277 21.76 -21.34 13.77
N THR A 278 23.09 -21.38 13.60
CA THR A 278 23.90 -22.60 13.65
C THR A 278 24.97 -22.48 14.73
N ALA A 279 25.10 -23.49 15.60
CA ALA A 279 26.14 -23.56 16.61
C ALA A 279 27.53 -23.80 15.98
N SER A 280 28.58 -23.54 16.76
CA SER A 280 29.98 -23.71 16.32
C SER A 280 30.35 -25.15 15.93
N ASP A 281 29.63 -26.15 16.46
CA ASP A 281 29.79 -27.56 16.12
C ASP A 281 28.99 -28.01 14.87
N GLY A 282 28.26 -27.09 14.24
CA GLY A 282 27.42 -27.35 13.07
C GLY A 282 25.96 -27.71 13.37
N THR A 283 25.55 -27.74 14.64
CA THR A 283 24.16 -27.99 15.02
C THR A 283 23.27 -26.83 14.59
N VAL A 284 22.22 -27.11 13.81
CA VAL A 284 21.21 -26.11 13.44
C VAL A 284 20.23 -25.93 14.60
N VAL A 285 20.30 -24.78 15.27
CA VAL A 285 19.43 -24.40 16.38
C VAL A 285 18.07 -23.93 15.88
N TYR A 286 18.10 -23.17 14.78
CA TYR A 286 16.92 -22.63 14.13
C TYR A 286 17.13 -22.54 12.63
N GLN A 287 16.05 -22.81 11.89
CA GLN A 287 15.91 -22.58 10.47
C GLN A 287 14.48 -22.08 10.27
N HIS A 288 14.32 -20.99 9.51
CA HIS A 288 13.00 -20.46 9.22
C HIS A 288 12.13 -21.51 8.49
N GLU A 289 10.91 -21.69 8.98
CA GLU A 289 9.90 -22.56 8.38
C GLU A 289 8.71 -21.72 7.92
N ALA A 290 8.37 -21.82 6.63
CA ALA A 290 7.26 -21.08 6.06
C ALA A 290 5.92 -21.57 6.61
N ALA A 291 5.10 -20.64 7.09
CA ALA A 291 3.74 -20.89 7.58
C ALA A 291 2.72 -19.98 6.85
N PRO A 292 2.49 -20.19 5.53
CA PRO A 292 1.64 -19.31 4.73
C PRO A 292 0.17 -19.38 5.16
N VAL A 293 -0.49 -18.22 5.20
CA VAL A 293 -1.92 -18.10 5.55
C VAL A 293 -2.68 -17.40 4.43
N GLN A 294 -3.71 -18.05 3.86
CA GLN A 294 -4.60 -17.39 2.91
C GLN A 294 -5.56 -16.45 3.65
N VAL A 295 -5.36 -15.14 3.50
CA VAL A 295 -6.16 -14.08 4.14
C VAL A 295 -7.30 -13.64 3.24
N TYR A 296 -6.99 -13.22 2.02
CA TYR A 296 -7.96 -12.89 0.97
C TYR A 296 -7.96 -13.99 -0.08
N SER A 297 -9.04 -14.21 -0.80
CA SER A 297 -9.01 -15.08 -1.98
C SER A 297 -8.09 -14.52 -3.08
N LYS A 298 -7.58 -15.41 -3.96
CA LYS A 298 -6.77 -15.00 -5.13
C LYS A 298 -7.53 -14.02 -6.04
N ALA A 299 -8.84 -14.22 -6.21
CA ALA A 299 -9.69 -13.28 -6.94
C ALA A 299 -9.68 -11.89 -6.28
N THR A 300 -9.88 -11.81 -4.96
CA THR A 300 -9.83 -10.52 -4.24
C THR A 300 -8.49 -9.84 -4.38
N ALA A 301 -7.39 -10.56 -4.11
CA ALA A 301 -6.05 -9.99 -4.16
C ALA A 301 -5.70 -9.46 -5.56
N SER A 302 -6.00 -10.23 -6.61
CA SER A 302 -5.76 -9.79 -7.98
C SER A 302 -6.65 -8.62 -8.42
N ILE A 303 -7.92 -8.56 -8.00
CA ILE A 303 -8.79 -7.39 -8.19
C ILE A 303 -8.21 -6.17 -7.46
N MET A 304 -7.76 -6.34 -6.22
CA MET A 304 -7.19 -5.23 -5.45
C MET A 304 -5.90 -4.71 -6.08
N ASN A 305 -4.99 -5.60 -6.51
CA ASN A 305 -3.77 -5.20 -7.21
C ASN A 305 -4.08 -4.44 -8.51
N MET A 306 -5.10 -4.87 -9.27
CA MET A 306 -5.57 -4.14 -10.45
C MET A 306 -6.05 -2.72 -10.09
N LEU A 307 -6.82 -2.55 -9.01
CA LEU A 307 -7.29 -1.24 -8.54
C LEU A 307 -6.12 -0.35 -8.06
N LEU A 308 -5.21 -0.92 -7.26
CA LEU A 308 -4.04 -0.24 -6.69
C LEU A 308 -3.00 0.16 -7.74
N ARG A 309 -2.98 -0.51 -8.90
CA ARG A 309 -2.17 -0.08 -10.05
C ARG A 309 -2.53 1.33 -10.51
N GLN A 310 -3.82 1.66 -10.55
CA GLN A 310 -4.29 2.97 -11.01
C GLN A 310 -4.08 4.07 -9.98
N VAL A 311 -4.01 3.74 -8.69
CA VAL A 311 -3.60 4.72 -7.66
C VAL A 311 -2.24 5.31 -7.98
N ILE A 312 -1.29 4.46 -8.37
CA ILE A 312 0.08 4.87 -8.70
C ILE A 312 0.14 5.55 -10.07
N ASN A 313 -0.57 5.03 -11.07
CA ASN A 313 -0.50 5.54 -12.44
C ASN A 313 -1.29 6.84 -12.67
N SER A 314 -2.40 7.04 -11.94
CA SER A 314 -3.25 8.22 -12.08
C SER A 314 -2.59 9.49 -11.55
N GLY A 315 -1.69 9.34 -10.56
CA GLY A 315 -0.96 10.45 -9.96
C GLY A 315 -1.81 11.34 -9.05
N TYR A 316 -3.04 10.96 -8.68
CA TYR A 316 -3.91 11.82 -7.85
C TYR A 316 -3.35 12.11 -6.47
N THR A 317 -2.69 11.12 -5.85
CA THR A 317 -2.19 11.24 -4.46
C THR A 317 -0.68 11.10 -4.33
N SER A 318 0.03 10.83 -5.43
CA SER A 318 1.49 10.69 -5.42
C SER A 318 2.08 11.01 -6.78
N THR A 319 3.22 11.70 -6.79
CA THR A 319 4.02 11.95 -8.01
C THR A 319 5.07 10.88 -8.27
N PHE A 320 5.06 9.76 -7.53
CA PHE A 320 6.10 8.72 -7.60
C PHE A 320 6.33 8.23 -9.04
N LYS A 321 5.26 7.85 -9.76
CA LYS A 321 5.38 7.26 -11.10
C LYS A 321 6.01 8.21 -12.10
N SER A 322 5.65 9.49 -12.09
CA SER A 322 6.20 10.50 -13.01
C SER A 322 7.65 10.85 -12.67
N ARG A 323 7.99 10.90 -11.37
CA ARG A 323 9.35 11.12 -10.89
C ARG A 323 10.26 9.96 -11.24
N LEU A 324 9.83 8.72 -10.99
CA LEU A 324 10.57 7.53 -11.39
C LEU A 324 10.72 7.46 -12.92
N SER A 325 9.68 7.79 -13.69
CA SER A 325 9.79 7.82 -15.16
C SER A 325 10.80 8.85 -15.67
N SER A 326 10.99 9.96 -14.95
CA SER A 326 11.99 10.97 -15.29
C SER A 326 13.41 10.53 -14.90
N LEU A 327 13.53 9.83 -13.78
CA LEU A 327 14.80 9.37 -13.22
C LEU A 327 15.34 8.11 -13.93
N ASN A 328 14.48 7.10 -14.08
CA ASN A 328 14.79 5.80 -14.67
C ASN A 328 13.56 5.25 -15.43
N PRO A 329 13.43 5.58 -16.73
CA PRO A 329 12.31 5.15 -17.56
C PRO A 329 12.10 3.63 -17.58
N GLN A 330 13.18 2.85 -17.50
CA GLN A 330 13.17 1.39 -17.52
C GLN A 330 12.57 0.85 -16.23
N ALA A 331 13.03 1.33 -15.07
CA ALA A 331 12.44 0.97 -13.78
C ALA A 331 10.95 1.35 -13.73
N ALA A 332 10.59 2.50 -14.30
CA ALA A 332 9.20 2.94 -14.39
C ALA A 332 8.30 2.03 -15.26
N THR A 333 8.84 1.13 -16.09
CA THR A 333 8.02 0.14 -16.82
C THR A 333 7.51 -1.01 -15.93
N SER A 334 8.07 -1.16 -14.72
CA SER A 334 7.66 -2.19 -13.77
C SER A 334 6.20 -2.01 -13.35
N ASP A 335 5.53 -3.13 -13.06
CA ASP A 335 4.11 -3.16 -12.71
C ASP A 335 3.88 -2.83 -11.24
N PHE A 336 4.08 -1.56 -10.89
CA PHE A 336 3.85 -1.05 -9.55
C PHE A 336 2.35 -0.95 -9.24
N VAL A 337 1.98 -1.52 -8.10
CA VAL A 337 0.69 -1.29 -7.42
C VAL A 337 0.98 -0.68 -6.07
N GLY A 338 0.07 0.11 -5.52
CA GLY A 338 0.35 0.72 -4.23
C GLY A 338 -0.72 1.66 -3.71
N LYS A 339 -0.46 2.21 -2.53
CA LYS A 339 -1.37 3.14 -1.85
C LYS A 339 -0.62 4.16 -1.02
N THR A 340 -1.18 5.36 -0.99
CA THR A 340 -0.76 6.48 -0.14
C THR A 340 -1.55 6.55 1.17
N GLY A 341 -0.91 7.07 2.21
CA GLY A 341 -1.55 7.45 3.47
C GLY A 341 -1.10 8.84 3.91
N THR A 342 -2.03 9.61 4.45
CA THR A 342 -1.74 10.90 5.08
C THR A 342 -2.67 11.01 6.28
N SER A 343 -2.11 11.05 7.49
CA SER A 343 -2.89 11.27 8.71
C SER A 343 -3.38 12.73 8.77
N ASN A 344 -4.20 13.04 9.78
CA ASN A 344 -4.60 14.43 10.02
C ASN A 344 -3.35 15.27 10.32
N GLU A 345 -3.42 16.57 9.98
CA GLU A 345 -2.30 17.50 10.13
C GLU A 345 -0.98 17.03 9.46
N VAL A 346 -1.05 16.05 8.54
CA VAL A 346 0.13 15.53 7.81
C VAL A 346 1.25 15.07 8.75
N ASN A 347 0.90 14.56 9.93
CA ASN A 347 1.89 14.07 10.91
C ASN A 347 2.58 12.78 10.43
N ASP A 348 1.85 11.96 9.66
CA ASP A 348 2.30 10.69 9.12
C ASP A 348 1.99 10.60 7.63
N VAL A 349 3.02 10.28 6.86
CA VAL A 349 2.95 10.12 5.43
C VAL A 349 3.45 8.73 5.05
N TRP A 350 2.65 8.03 4.25
CA TRP A 350 2.93 6.67 3.83
C TRP A 350 2.90 6.53 2.31
N LEU A 351 3.81 5.73 1.77
CA LEU A 351 3.74 5.20 0.42
C LEU A 351 4.07 3.70 0.45
N MET A 352 3.07 2.88 0.18
CA MET A 352 3.20 1.43 0.05
C MET A 352 3.25 1.08 -1.43
N LEU A 353 4.26 0.32 -1.86
CA LEU A 353 4.46 -0.10 -3.23
C LEU A 353 4.75 -1.59 -3.30
N SER A 354 4.18 -2.27 -4.28
CA SER A 354 4.49 -3.67 -4.58
C SER A 354 4.72 -3.86 -6.07
N THR A 355 5.65 -4.73 -6.41
CA THR A 355 5.69 -5.49 -7.66
C THR A 355 5.28 -6.93 -7.36
N PRO A 356 5.16 -7.84 -8.35
CA PRO A 356 4.84 -9.22 -8.05
C PRO A 356 5.83 -9.90 -7.09
N LYS A 357 7.10 -9.52 -7.09
CA LYS A 357 8.14 -10.19 -6.30
C LYS A 357 8.48 -9.51 -4.96
N VAL A 358 8.33 -8.19 -4.84
CA VAL A 358 8.68 -7.47 -3.60
C VAL A 358 7.63 -6.43 -3.21
N THR A 359 7.59 -6.12 -1.92
CA THR A 359 6.82 -5.00 -1.35
C THR A 359 7.75 -4.07 -0.58
N LEU A 360 7.67 -2.78 -0.88
CA LEU A 360 8.37 -1.68 -0.23
C LEU A 360 7.36 -0.80 0.48
N GLY A 361 7.44 -0.71 1.80
CA GLY A 361 6.73 0.29 2.58
C GLY A 361 7.67 1.40 3.02
N THR A 362 7.21 2.64 2.92
CA THR A 362 7.93 3.82 3.41
C THR A 362 7.00 4.72 4.21
N TRP A 363 7.41 5.05 5.43
CA TRP A 363 6.84 6.09 6.28
C TRP A 363 7.80 7.28 6.38
N VAL A 364 7.21 8.47 6.55
CA VAL A 364 7.88 9.74 6.78
C VAL A 364 7.08 10.53 7.82
N GLY A 365 7.76 11.15 8.78
CA GLY A 365 7.13 11.93 9.86
C GLY A 365 8.15 12.52 10.84
N ASN A 366 7.66 13.28 11.82
CA ASN A 366 8.48 13.82 12.92
C ASN A 366 8.24 13.03 14.20
N ASP A 367 9.29 12.71 14.96
CA ASP A 367 9.21 11.92 16.21
C ASP A 367 8.25 12.51 17.25
N ASP A 368 8.18 13.83 17.33
CA ASP A 368 7.31 14.57 18.25
C ASP A 368 5.86 14.71 17.75
N ASN A 369 5.52 14.10 16.61
CA ASN A 369 4.24 14.20 15.91
C ASN A 369 3.89 15.63 15.46
N SER A 370 4.87 16.51 15.28
CA SER A 370 4.64 17.81 14.67
C SER A 370 4.22 17.68 13.20
N GLU A 371 3.31 18.57 12.78
CA GLU A 371 2.82 18.66 11.41
C GLU A 371 3.97 18.94 10.43
N MET A 372 3.98 18.19 9.32
CA MET A 372 4.89 18.42 8.21
C MET A 372 4.28 19.35 7.17
N TYR A 373 5.10 19.80 6.23
CA TYR A 373 4.62 20.46 5.02
C TYR A 373 3.49 19.68 4.31
N VAL A 374 2.41 20.38 3.94
CA VAL A 374 1.18 19.77 3.41
C VAL A 374 1.37 18.89 2.17
N TRP A 375 2.45 19.11 1.40
CA TRP A 375 2.75 18.31 0.21
C TRP A 375 3.86 17.27 0.41
N THR A 376 4.28 17.01 1.65
CA THR A 376 5.34 16.03 1.96
C THR A 376 5.04 14.66 1.36
N GLY A 377 3.81 14.15 1.48
CA GLY A 377 3.43 12.88 0.83
C GLY A 377 3.41 12.93 -0.70
N TYR A 378 2.75 13.95 -1.25
CA TYR A 378 2.51 14.05 -2.68
C TYR A 378 3.80 14.30 -3.49
N TYR A 379 4.72 15.13 -2.98
CA TYR A 379 5.96 15.51 -3.66
C TYR A 379 7.21 14.92 -3.01
N ASN A 380 7.47 15.20 -1.74
CA ASN A 380 8.77 14.94 -1.11
C ASN A 380 9.02 13.43 -0.92
N ASN A 381 8.13 12.73 -0.22
CA ASN A 381 8.20 11.28 -0.04
C ASN A 381 8.10 10.54 -1.38
N SER A 382 7.26 11.02 -2.29
CA SER A 382 7.16 10.47 -3.65
C SER A 382 8.47 10.56 -4.44
N GLN A 383 9.26 11.64 -4.26
CA GLN A 383 10.58 11.77 -4.85
C GLN A 383 11.63 10.92 -4.15
N TYR A 384 11.61 10.89 -2.82
CA TYR A 384 12.50 10.06 -2.01
C TYR A 384 12.35 8.58 -2.38
N VAL A 385 11.12 8.07 -2.44
CA VAL A 385 10.83 6.69 -2.83
C VAL A 385 11.20 6.42 -4.30
N ALA A 386 11.13 7.42 -5.18
CA ALA A 386 11.63 7.26 -6.55
C ALA A 386 13.15 7.05 -6.60
N TYR A 387 13.94 7.77 -5.79
CA TYR A 387 15.39 7.51 -5.64
C TYR A 387 15.65 6.13 -5.04
N LEU A 388 14.85 5.73 -4.04
CA LEU A 388 14.97 4.42 -3.42
C LEU A 388 14.73 3.30 -4.42
N VAL A 389 13.63 3.36 -5.19
CA VAL A 389 13.30 2.36 -6.22
C VAL A 389 14.33 2.34 -7.34
N ASP A 390 14.84 3.50 -7.79
CA ASP A 390 15.90 3.56 -8.80
C ASP A 390 17.18 2.84 -8.32
N ALA A 391 17.66 3.16 -7.11
CA ALA A 391 18.84 2.52 -6.54
C ALA A 391 18.66 1.00 -6.41
N LEU A 392 17.51 0.57 -5.89
CA LEU A 392 17.16 -0.84 -5.75
C LEU A 392 17.08 -1.55 -7.12
N TYR A 393 16.50 -0.92 -8.13
CA TYR A 393 16.42 -1.46 -9.48
C TYR A 393 17.80 -1.63 -10.11
N ASN A 394 18.71 -0.67 -9.90
CA ASN A 394 20.08 -0.73 -10.41
C ASN A 394 20.92 -1.83 -9.72
N VAL A 395 20.59 -2.20 -8.47
CA VAL A 395 21.21 -3.34 -7.79
C VAL A 395 20.64 -4.68 -8.29
N LYS A 396 19.31 -4.81 -8.39
CA LYS A 396 18.65 -6.10 -8.63
C LYS A 396 17.33 -5.94 -9.39
N SER A 397 17.40 -5.53 -10.66
CA SER A 397 16.22 -5.28 -11.51
C SER A 397 15.24 -6.46 -11.62
N ASP A 398 15.70 -7.71 -11.51
CA ASP A 398 14.85 -8.90 -11.59
C ASP A 398 13.74 -8.91 -10.52
N MET A 399 13.94 -8.27 -9.36
CA MET A 399 12.93 -8.19 -8.31
C MET A 399 11.75 -7.26 -8.66
N PHE A 400 11.88 -6.45 -9.71
CA PHE A 400 10.80 -5.60 -10.22
C PHE A 400 10.11 -6.18 -11.46
N SER A 401 10.51 -7.38 -11.90
CA SER A 401 9.93 -8.03 -13.08
C SER A 401 8.56 -8.68 -12.81
N GLY A 402 7.86 -9.00 -13.89
CA GLY A 402 6.54 -9.61 -13.86
C GLY A 402 5.39 -8.60 -13.94
N LYS A 403 4.17 -9.12 -13.97
CA LYS A 403 2.93 -8.34 -13.94
C LYS A 403 1.90 -9.02 -13.05
N PHE A 404 1.07 -8.23 -12.37
CA PHE A 404 -0.10 -8.73 -11.70
C PHE A 404 -1.20 -9.02 -12.73
N GLU A 405 -1.73 -10.23 -12.71
CA GLU A 405 -2.81 -10.66 -13.58
C GLU A 405 -4.05 -10.99 -12.74
N LEU A 406 -5.23 -10.82 -13.34
CA LEU A 406 -6.48 -11.28 -12.71
C LEU A 406 -6.45 -12.80 -12.56
N ASP A 407 -6.77 -13.31 -11.37
CA ASP A 407 -6.85 -14.74 -11.14
C ASP A 407 -8.02 -15.34 -11.94
N SER A 408 -7.85 -16.57 -12.42
CA SER A 408 -8.87 -17.28 -13.21
C SER A 408 -10.23 -17.45 -12.50
N SER A 409 -10.26 -17.36 -11.17
CA SER A 409 -11.49 -17.44 -10.36
C SER A 409 -12.29 -16.12 -10.31
N VAL A 410 -11.77 -15.03 -10.88
CA VAL A 410 -12.48 -13.74 -10.93
C VAL A 410 -13.74 -13.84 -11.79
N ILE A 411 -14.86 -13.39 -11.23
CA ILE A 411 -16.15 -13.32 -11.94
C ILE A 411 -16.26 -11.97 -12.65
N SER A 412 -16.34 -12.00 -13.97
CA SER A 412 -16.57 -10.82 -14.80
C SER A 412 -18.07 -10.59 -15.01
N SER A 413 -18.56 -9.40 -14.67
CA SER A 413 -19.96 -9.00 -14.83
C SER A 413 -20.07 -7.74 -15.69
N ASN A 414 -20.90 -7.77 -16.74
CA ASN A 414 -21.21 -6.56 -17.50
C ASN A 414 -22.24 -5.72 -16.75
N VAL A 415 -21.87 -4.51 -16.33
CA VAL A 415 -22.70 -3.63 -15.48
C VAL A 415 -22.95 -2.29 -16.14
N VAL A 416 -24.07 -1.64 -15.81
CA VAL A 416 -24.37 -0.27 -16.25
C VAL A 416 -23.47 0.69 -15.46
N SER A 417 -22.67 1.49 -16.17
CA SER A 417 -21.62 2.31 -15.55
C SER A 417 -22.14 3.32 -14.51
N SER A 418 -23.40 3.76 -14.64
CA SER A 418 -24.02 4.69 -13.69
C SER A 418 -24.45 4.04 -12.37
N THR A 419 -24.59 2.72 -12.32
CA THR A 419 -25.04 1.99 -11.12
C THR A 419 -24.04 0.96 -10.62
N GLY A 420 -23.06 0.55 -11.44
CA GLY A 420 -22.13 -0.52 -11.08
C GLY A 420 -22.81 -1.89 -10.92
N GLN A 421 -24.06 -2.02 -11.37
CA GLN A 421 -24.89 -3.22 -11.28
C GLN A 421 -25.42 -3.61 -12.66
N ARG A 422 -25.86 -4.87 -12.82
CA ARG A 422 -26.42 -5.36 -14.09
C ARG A 422 -27.72 -4.63 -14.43
N ALA A 423 -27.93 -4.33 -15.70
CA ALA A 423 -29.15 -3.69 -16.20
C ALA A 423 -30.41 -4.39 -15.66
N GLY A 424 -31.43 -3.60 -15.34
CA GLY A 424 -32.65 -4.08 -14.73
C GLY A 424 -33.70 -2.99 -14.59
N THR A 425 -34.88 -3.40 -14.12
CA THR A 425 -36.00 -2.50 -13.90
C THR A 425 -36.18 -2.22 -12.41
N VAL A 426 -36.21 -0.94 -12.05
CA VAL A 426 -36.26 -0.46 -10.66
C VAL A 426 -37.42 0.50 -10.47
N GLN A 427 -38.03 0.49 -9.28
CA GLN A 427 -39.02 1.49 -8.89
C GLN A 427 -38.30 2.71 -8.30
N VAL A 428 -38.46 3.87 -8.93
CA VAL A 428 -37.90 5.15 -8.48
C VAL A 428 -39.04 6.15 -8.35
N ASN A 429 -39.30 6.65 -7.14
CA ASN A 429 -40.37 7.62 -6.85
C ASN A 429 -41.76 7.19 -7.39
N GLY A 430 -42.08 5.89 -7.25
CA GLY A 430 -43.36 5.33 -7.71
C GLY A 430 -43.47 5.12 -9.23
N ARG A 431 -42.38 5.31 -9.98
CA ARG A 431 -42.30 5.01 -11.42
C ARG A 431 -41.36 3.87 -11.69
N GLN A 432 -41.77 2.97 -12.57
CA GLN A 432 -40.93 1.89 -13.05
C GLN A 432 -39.97 2.43 -14.11
N VAL A 433 -38.67 2.28 -13.87
CA VAL A 433 -37.60 2.75 -14.76
C VAL A 433 -36.71 1.57 -15.13
N THR A 434 -36.54 1.34 -16.43
CA THR A 434 -35.57 0.36 -16.94
C THR A 434 -34.23 1.03 -17.14
N ILE A 435 -33.22 0.57 -16.39
CA ILE A 435 -31.88 1.13 -16.40
C ILE A 435 -31.02 0.41 -17.43
N GLY A 436 -30.63 1.15 -18.45
CA GLY A 436 -29.59 0.79 -19.42
C GLY A 436 -28.60 1.95 -19.62
N GLY A 437 -27.84 1.91 -20.70
CA GLY A 437 -26.85 2.94 -21.05
C GLY A 437 -25.47 2.35 -21.29
N ALA A 438 -24.43 3.18 -21.15
CA ALA A 438 -23.05 2.72 -21.23
C ALA A 438 -22.78 1.63 -20.17
N THR A 439 -22.05 0.60 -20.57
CA THR A 439 -21.69 -0.52 -19.71
C THR A 439 -20.18 -0.62 -19.54
N THR A 440 -19.76 -1.27 -18.46
CA THR A 440 -18.36 -1.57 -18.16
C THR A 440 -18.27 -2.94 -17.49
N THR A 441 -17.09 -3.55 -17.54
CA THR A 441 -16.82 -4.80 -16.84
C THR A 441 -16.55 -4.52 -15.36
N SER A 442 -17.31 -5.16 -14.48
CA SER A 442 -17.02 -5.23 -13.05
C SER A 442 -16.48 -6.61 -12.70
N TYR A 443 -15.37 -6.63 -11.97
CA TYR A 443 -14.77 -7.86 -11.45
C TYR A 443 -15.21 -8.08 -10.00
N TRP A 444 -15.57 -9.32 -9.69
CA TRP A 444 -16.08 -9.76 -8.40
C TRP A 444 -15.35 -11.04 -7.95
N ALA A 445 -15.06 -11.16 -6.65
CA ALA A 445 -14.48 -12.37 -6.08
C ALA A 445 -15.54 -13.43 -5.75
N LYS A 446 -16.79 -13.01 -5.48
CA LYS A 446 -17.94 -13.87 -5.18
C LYS A 446 -19.21 -13.29 -5.79
N ASN A 447 -20.21 -14.15 -6.03
CA ASN A 447 -21.60 -13.85 -6.46
C ASN A 447 -21.79 -13.17 -7.84
N GLY A 448 -20.81 -12.40 -8.33
CA GLY A 448 -20.98 -11.51 -9.49
C GLY A 448 -21.84 -10.29 -9.15
N ALA A 449 -21.97 -9.36 -10.10
CA ALA A 449 -22.75 -8.14 -9.87
C ALA A 449 -24.24 -8.44 -9.69
N PRO A 450 -24.93 -7.81 -8.72
CA PRO A 450 -26.39 -7.91 -8.61
C PRO A 450 -27.07 -7.16 -9.77
N VAL A 451 -28.37 -7.39 -9.93
CA VAL A 451 -29.21 -6.56 -10.81
C VAL A 451 -29.47 -5.21 -10.13
N THR A 452 -29.49 -4.13 -10.92
CA THR A 452 -29.74 -2.77 -10.45
C THR A 452 -30.96 -2.71 -9.54
N ASN A 453 -30.77 -2.21 -8.32
CA ASN A 453 -31.85 -1.93 -7.37
C ASN A 453 -31.77 -0.48 -6.88
N TYR A 454 -32.81 -0.01 -6.17
CA TYR A 454 -32.88 1.39 -5.73
C TYR A 454 -31.69 1.81 -4.85
N ASN A 455 -31.18 0.89 -4.01
CA ASN A 455 -30.01 1.07 -3.17
C ASN A 455 -28.73 0.56 -3.87
N PHE A 456 -28.49 0.98 -5.12
CA PHE A 456 -27.39 0.47 -5.93
C PHE A 456 -25.99 0.86 -5.41
N MET A 457 -25.87 1.99 -4.72
CA MET A 457 -24.60 2.48 -4.19
C MET A 457 -24.38 2.08 -2.73
N VAL A 458 -23.11 1.86 -2.37
CA VAL A 458 -22.69 1.64 -0.98
C VAL A 458 -22.79 2.95 -0.21
N GLY A 459 -23.64 2.96 0.83
CA GLY A 459 -23.88 4.12 1.68
C GLY A 459 -24.83 5.16 1.10
N GLY A 460 -24.80 6.35 1.71
CA GLY A 460 -25.69 7.47 1.38
C GLY A 460 -27.08 7.36 2.03
N THR A 461 -27.63 8.53 2.35
CA THR A 461 -29.00 8.68 2.86
C THR A 461 -30.02 8.45 1.75
N ASP A 462 -31.30 8.30 2.11
CA ASP A 462 -32.35 8.22 1.10
C ASP A 462 -32.47 9.50 0.25
N SER A 463 -32.10 10.65 0.81
CA SER A 463 -32.02 11.90 0.05
C SER A 463 -30.93 11.84 -1.01
N ASP A 464 -29.75 11.33 -0.65
CA ASP A 464 -28.63 11.17 -1.57
C ASP A 464 -28.97 10.21 -2.70
N LYS A 465 -29.63 9.09 -2.37
CA LYS A 465 -30.09 8.12 -3.38
C LYS A 465 -31.12 8.73 -4.32
N ARG A 466 -32.08 9.51 -3.81
CA ARG A 466 -33.03 10.25 -4.67
C ARG A 466 -32.30 11.21 -5.60
N GLN A 467 -31.32 11.93 -5.10
CA GLN A 467 -30.51 12.84 -5.91
C GLN A 467 -29.73 12.09 -6.99
N ALA A 468 -29.06 10.99 -6.63
CA ALA A 468 -28.33 10.14 -7.57
C ALA A 468 -29.27 9.60 -8.67
N TRP A 469 -30.45 9.10 -8.30
CA TRP A 469 -31.45 8.65 -9.27
C TRP A 469 -31.94 9.74 -10.21
N ASN A 470 -32.17 10.95 -9.71
CA ASN A 470 -32.54 12.09 -10.55
C ASN A 470 -31.45 12.41 -11.59
N THR A 471 -30.18 12.31 -11.21
CA THR A 471 -29.05 12.47 -12.14
C THR A 471 -29.03 11.36 -13.19
N ILE A 472 -29.19 10.09 -12.78
CA ILE A 472 -29.17 8.94 -13.70
C ILE A 472 -30.30 9.04 -14.72
N ILE A 473 -31.53 9.27 -14.27
CA ILE A 473 -32.71 9.36 -15.14
C ILE A 473 -32.61 10.59 -16.05
N GLY A 474 -32.18 11.75 -15.52
CA GLY A 474 -31.96 12.96 -16.30
C GLY A 474 -30.96 12.73 -17.44
N SER A 475 -29.85 12.04 -17.18
CA SER A 475 -28.83 11.74 -18.19
C SER A 475 -29.30 10.77 -19.29
N GLN A 476 -30.22 9.86 -18.99
CA GLN A 476 -30.81 8.97 -19.99
C GLN A 476 -31.74 9.74 -20.95
N THR A 477 -32.55 10.68 -20.43
CA THR A 477 -33.45 11.47 -21.27
C THR A 477 -32.71 12.32 -22.31
N THR A 478 -31.56 12.89 -21.93
CA THR A 478 -30.73 13.70 -22.84
C THR A 478 -30.04 12.86 -23.92
N THR A 479 -29.63 11.63 -23.61
CA THR A 479 -29.06 10.71 -24.62
C THR A 479 -30.10 10.16 -25.59
N SER A 480 -31.35 9.93 -25.15
CA SER A 480 -32.44 9.55 -26.06
C SER A 480 -32.91 10.70 -26.98
N SER A 481 -32.81 11.96 -26.54
CA SER A 481 -33.17 13.11 -27.39
C SER A 481 -32.14 13.39 -28.50
N SER A 482 -30.85 13.10 -28.28
CA SER A 482 -29.80 13.32 -29.28
C SER A 482 -29.77 12.25 -30.38
N SER A 483 -30.29 11.04 -30.13
CA SER A 483 -30.45 10.00 -31.15
C SER A 483 -31.62 10.21 -32.11
N THR A 484 -32.54 11.15 -31.81
CA THR A 484 -33.79 11.33 -32.57
C THR A 484 -33.71 12.46 -33.62
N GLN A 485 -32.56 13.13 -33.77
CA GLN A 485 -32.40 14.26 -34.72
C GLN A 485 -31.66 13.91 -36.03
N ARG A 486 -31.54 12.63 -36.40
CA ARG A 486 -31.02 12.23 -37.72
C ARG A 486 -31.93 11.22 -38.42
N SER A 487 -33.13 11.66 -38.79
CA SER A 487 -33.88 11.05 -39.91
C SER A 487 -35.13 11.88 -40.26
N SER A 488 -34.94 12.94 -41.04
CA SER A 488 -35.95 13.33 -42.02
C SER A 488 -35.28 14.01 -43.22
N SER A 489 -35.54 13.42 -44.37
CA SER A 489 -35.01 13.73 -45.70
C SER A 489 -35.76 14.89 -46.36
N SER A 490 -35.09 15.68 -47.20
CA SER A 490 -35.56 15.91 -48.57
C SER A 490 -34.52 16.63 -49.46
N ARG A 491 -34.42 16.10 -50.67
CA ARG A 491 -33.63 16.51 -51.84
C ARG A 491 -33.98 17.92 -52.33
N SER A 492 -32.99 18.64 -52.85
CA SER A 492 -33.12 19.38 -54.11
C SER A 492 -31.75 19.60 -54.77
N SER A 493 -31.64 19.10 -56.00
CA SER A 493 -30.57 19.28 -56.98
C SER A 493 -30.44 20.72 -57.48
N GLY A 494 -29.23 21.17 -57.78
CA GLY A 494 -28.96 22.40 -58.51
C GLY A 494 -27.47 22.60 -58.80
N THR A 495 -27.04 22.13 -59.96
CA THR A 495 -25.72 22.37 -60.57
C THR A 495 -25.64 23.78 -61.15
N SER A 496 -24.55 24.53 -60.94
CA SER A 496 -23.96 25.41 -61.97
C SER A 496 -22.61 26.00 -61.54
N SER A 497 -21.68 25.91 -62.47
CA SER A 497 -20.29 26.35 -62.50
C SER A 497 -20.08 27.85 -62.76
N SER A 498 -18.80 28.26 -62.70
CA SER A 498 -18.15 29.44 -63.34
C SER A 498 -18.17 30.76 -62.54
N SER A 499 -17.16 31.65 -62.57
CA SER A 499 -15.72 31.61 -62.83
C SER A 499 -15.19 33.04 -62.62
N SER A 500 -13.90 33.15 -62.24
CA SER A 500 -12.90 34.14 -62.69
C SER A 500 -12.90 35.63 -62.28
N ASN A 501 -11.68 36.04 -61.91
CA ASN A 501 -10.94 37.31 -62.05
C ASN A 501 -11.11 38.38 -60.96
N ASN A 502 -10.06 38.64 -60.15
CA ASN A 502 -8.86 39.46 -60.43
C ASN A 502 -9.21 40.92 -60.68
N ASP A 503 -8.77 41.81 -59.77
CA ASP A 503 -7.81 42.84 -60.14
C ASP A 503 -7.06 43.40 -58.91
N GLN A 504 -5.78 43.66 -59.17
CA GLN A 504 -4.79 44.30 -58.30
C GLN A 504 -5.02 45.81 -58.24
N ASP A 505 -4.60 46.44 -57.14
CA ASP A 505 -3.55 47.49 -57.14
C ASP A 505 -3.38 48.02 -55.71
N THR A 506 -2.19 47.84 -55.12
CA THR A 506 -1.18 48.88 -54.80
C THR A 506 -1.74 50.00 -53.92
N ASP A 507 -1.15 50.39 -52.79
CA ASP A 507 0.27 50.69 -52.68
C ASP A 507 0.69 51.01 -51.23
N THR A 508 2.00 50.84 -50.99
CA THR A 508 2.92 51.55 -50.06
C THR A 508 2.74 51.60 -48.52
N GLN A 509 3.78 51.02 -47.87
CA GLN A 509 4.67 51.61 -46.83
C GLN A 509 4.05 52.16 -45.53
N THR A 510 4.55 51.88 -44.31
CA THR A 510 5.95 51.87 -43.85
C THR A 510 5.98 51.39 -42.37
N SER A 511 7.05 50.71 -41.96
CA SER A 511 7.82 50.79 -40.68
C SER A 511 7.08 51.08 -39.35
N SER A 512 7.40 50.52 -38.19
CA SER A 512 8.48 49.67 -37.68
C SER A 512 8.25 49.53 -36.16
N SER A 513 8.52 48.35 -35.61
CA SER A 513 9.06 48.04 -34.27
C SER A 513 8.76 48.95 -33.07
N ASP A 514 8.13 48.38 -32.04
CA ASP A 514 8.83 47.86 -30.84
C ASP A 514 8.05 46.68 -30.24
#